data_AF-A0A2U9S9T2-F1
#
_entry.id   AF-A0A2U9S9T2-F1
#
_cell.length_a   1.000
_cell.length_b   1.000
_cell.length_c   1.000
_cell.angle_alpha   90.00
_cell.angle_beta   90.00
_cell.angle_gamma   90.00
#
_symmetry.space_group_name_H-M   'P 1'
#
loop_
_entity.id
_entity.type
_entity.pdbx_description
1 polymer ?
#
loop_
_entity_poly.entity_id
_entity_poly.type
_entity_poly.pdbx_seq_one_letter_code
_entity_poly.pdbx_strand_id
1 'polypeptide(L)'
;MDQIEQTLAVATEHHRAGRTAEAERLYRDVLDASPGHPDALHLLGVIALQSGRPEEAVDRIAQAVAGDDGSPLFHANLGHALHGCGRQREAALSFARALSLLTNEGEGWSNVGALANLIRRYDDDIRAAAAAEVDARYTMGDVMRRQSLLFLLTGDIAHYRTLVGAALDDPLRFSVPSLHYAYWGIAMRLFQGDARKGDVGAFTNGEFRRFYRLLVEETARRYGLEPRLRRAAPRAEVKRVVLITNQMLGAGHQPTADAFDYARRLQDDQGCEVLIVNPNAMAVSGENGFVPEYSYNVTEEYDGEQTITAQGAAVRMLSFPQPRFDEDKLTAIVDAVERFDPDVIVAFGGSNTVADLFARTRPVVLLPTSSGLPASLATILLGYAPEDSAAGWPDEARARFRPFSFGWTLPEGGPARSRADFGLPDGGPLYVVVGNRLDQEVGADFLETVDRLLDRVPGARVAFAGAVDTLPGRIAATRNAARMKSLGHVDGIRGLYGLATAYLNPPRQGGGGSAAFALAEGLPVVTYDRGDVAGVAGPGMTVPDEAAFLDRAAALGQDAAARIAAAEAARARFSGTADRARSVEALLGYAREAQGLF
;
A
#
# COMPACT_ATOMS: atom_id res chain seq x y z
N MET A 1 28.90 9.44 42.25
CA MET A 1 27.73 9.97 41.52
C MET A 1 27.24 11.17 42.29
N ASP A 2 26.97 12.26 41.58
CA ASP A 2 26.48 13.52 42.15
C ASP A 2 25.12 13.29 42.85
N GLN A 3 24.86 14.00 43.95
CA GLN A 3 23.61 13.91 44.72
C GLN A 3 22.39 14.28 43.86
N ILE A 4 22.58 15.19 42.89
CA ILE A 4 21.55 15.58 41.91
C ILE A 4 21.18 14.40 41.00
N GLU A 5 22.18 13.74 40.41
CA GLU A 5 21.99 12.57 39.55
C GLU A 5 21.31 11.40 40.28
N GLN A 6 21.67 11.18 41.55
CA GLN A 6 21.01 10.16 42.36
C GLN A 6 19.54 10.50 42.63
N THR A 7 19.24 11.76 42.92
CA THR A 7 17.86 12.23 43.15
C THR A 7 17.02 12.12 41.88
N LEU A 8 17.59 12.49 40.72
CA LEU A 8 16.97 12.37 39.41
C LEU A 8 16.65 10.91 39.05
N ALA A 9 17.59 9.99 39.29
CA ALA A 9 17.38 8.56 39.03
C ALA A 9 16.24 7.98 39.88
N VAL A 10 16.18 8.34 41.16
CA VAL A 10 15.07 7.91 42.06
C VAL A 10 13.74 8.52 41.58
N ALA A 11 13.73 9.80 41.20
CA ALA A 11 12.54 10.45 40.66
C ALA A 11 12.01 9.74 39.40
N THR A 12 12.90 9.37 38.48
CA THR A 12 12.55 8.63 37.26
C THR A 12 11.98 7.24 37.58
N GLU A 13 12.52 6.54 38.57
CA GLU A 13 11.98 5.25 39.00
C GLU A 13 10.57 5.37 39.61
N HIS A 14 10.35 6.39 40.44
CA HIS A 14 9.00 6.71 40.93
C HIS A 14 8.03 7.01 39.78
N HIS A 15 8.47 7.78 38.78
CA HIS A 15 7.65 8.12 37.61
C HIS A 15 7.30 6.88 36.79
N ARG A 16 8.27 6.02 36.49
CA ARG A 16 8.05 4.75 35.77
C ARG A 16 7.08 3.83 36.50
N ALA A 17 7.08 3.86 37.83
CA ALA A 17 6.16 3.09 38.66
C ALA A 17 4.80 3.76 38.90
N GLY A 18 4.48 4.88 38.21
CA GLY A 18 3.22 5.60 38.32
C GLY A 18 3.06 6.44 39.59
N ARG A 19 4.08 6.50 40.46
CA ARG A 19 4.13 7.31 41.68
C ARG A 19 4.46 8.76 41.35
N THR A 20 3.51 9.41 40.68
CA THR A 20 3.69 10.71 40.01
C THR A 20 3.93 11.84 41.00
N ALA A 21 3.27 11.83 42.16
CA ALA A 21 3.43 12.87 43.18
C ALA A 21 4.84 12.84 43.82
N GLU A 22 5.35 11.64 44.11
CA GLU A 22 6.70 11.45 44.63
C GLU A 22 7.76 11.85 43.60
N ALA A 23 7.55 11.49 42.33
CA ALA A 23 8.43 11.90 41.24
C ALA A 23 8.46 13.43 41.08
N GLU A 24 7.30 14.08 41.06
CA GLU A 24 7.18 15.54 40.93
C GLU A 24 7.89 16.28 42.08
N ARG A 25 7.78 15.78 43.32
CA ARG A 25 8.51 16.33 44.47
C ARG A 25 10.02 16.22 44.28
N LEU A 26 10.51 15.04 43.90
CA LEU A 26 11.95 14.83 43.73
C LEU A 26 12.54 15.60 42.54
N TYR A 27 11.79 15.77 41.45
CA TYR A 27 12.23 16.65 40.36
C TYR A 27 12.29 18.12 40.80
N ARG A 28 11.39 18.59 41.68
CA ARG A 28 11.49 19.92 42.28
C ARG A 28 12.71 20.05 43.19
N ASP A 29 13.02 19.03 44.00
CA ASP A 29 14.24 19.02 44.82
C ASP A 29 15.50 19.15 43.95
N VAL A 30 15.52 18.52 42.76
CA VAL A 30 16.59 18.71 41.76
C VAL A 30 16.64 20.15 41.24
N LEU A 31 15.50 20.78 40.96
CA LEU A 31 15.46 22.17 40.51
C LEU A 31 15.80 23.19 41.60
N ASP A 32 15.52 22.90 42.86
CA ASP A 32 15.94 23.75 43.97
C ASP A 32 17.47 23.77 44.12
N ALA A 33 18.11 22.62 43.86
CA ALA A 33 19.57 22.50 43.82
C ALA A 33 20.19 23.03 42.52
N SER A 34 19.48 22.89 41.39
CA SER A 34 19.91 23.30 40.05
C SER A 34 18.73 23.80 39.21
N PRO A 35 18.37 25.11 39.30
CA PRO A 35 17.15 25.66 38.71
C PRO A 35 16.98 25.49 37.19
N GLY A 36 18.08 25.31 36.47
CA GLY A 36 18.09 25.12 35.01
C GLY A 36 18.34 23.68 34.56
N HIS A 37 18.21 22.68 35.44
CA HIS A 37 18.50 21.29 35.09
C HIS A 37 17.55 20.77 33.99
N PRO A 38 18.04 20.51 32.75
CA PRO A 38 17.16 20.25 31.61
C PRO A 38 16.26 19.02 31.79
N ASP A 39 16.81 17.91 32.29
CA ASP A 39 16.01 16.68 32.47
C ASP A 39 14.89 16.82 33.51
N ALA A 40 15.15 17.47 34.64
CA ALA A 40 14.13 17.69 35.67
C ALA A 40 13.03 18.63 35.17
N LEU A 41 13.38 19.68 34.41
CA LEU A 41 12.41 20.56 33.75
C LEU A 41 11.56 19.79 32.73
N HIS A 42 12.18 18.97 31.89
CA HIS A 42 11.49 18.14 30.91
C HIS A 42 10.52 17.16 31.56
N LEU A 43 10.99 16.39 32.55
CA LEU A 43 10.19 15.35 33.21
C LEU A 43 9.03 15.93 34.04
N LEU A 44 9.20 17.10 34.65
CA LEU A 44 8.08 17.85 35.25
C LEU A 44 7.06 18.28 34.20
N GLY A 45 7.51 18.73 33.03
CA GLY A 45 6.62 19.04 31.92
C GLY A 45 5.86 17.82 31.40
N VAL A 46 6.51 16.66 31.33
CA VAL A 46 5.85 15.38 30.99
C VAL A 46 4.78 15.02 32.02
N ILE A 47 5.06 15.17 33.31
CA ILE A 47 4.05 14.97 34.37
C ILE A 47 2.88 15.95 34.21
N ALA A 48 3.15 17.22 33.88
CA ALA A 48 2.12 18.21 33.63
C ALA A 48 1.21 17.81 32.44
N LEU A 49 1.78 17.29 31.34
CA LEU A 49 1.01 16.73 30.23
C LEU A 49 0.11 15.57 30.66
N GLN A 50 0.68 14.60 31.38
CA GLN A 50 -0.05 13.44 31.90
C GLN A 50 -1.19 13.85 32.84
N SER A 51 -1.04 14.99 33.51
CA SER A 51 -2.02 15.57 34.43
C SER A 51 -3.05 16.49 33.75
N GLY A 52 -3.03 16.63 32.41
CA GLY A 52 -3.94 17.51 31.69
C GLY A 52 -3.64 19.00 31.83
N ARG A 53 -2.39 19.37 32.12
CA ARG A 53 -1.90 20.75 32.28
C ARG A 53 -0.93 21.14 31.15
N PRO A 54 -1.38 21.27 29.89
CA PRO A 54 -0.50 21.43 28.74
C PRO A 54 0.25 22.77 28.71
N GLU A 55 -0.33 23.87 29.18
CA GLU A 55 0.39 25.17 29.23
C GLU A 55 1.57 25.14 30.19
N GLU A 56 1.39 24.56 31.39
CA GLU A 56 2.50 24.37 32.33
C GLU A 56 3.60 23.48 31.71
N ALA A 57 3.19 22.45 30.97
CA ALA A 57 4.14 21.62 30.26
C ALA A 57 4.93 22.39 29.19
N VAL A 58 4.29 23.27 28.41
CA VAL A 58 4.98 24.13 27.45
C VAL A 58 6.04 24.97 28.15
N ASP A 59 5.70 25.64 29.25
CA ASP A 59 6.63 26.51 29.98
C ASP A 59 7.85 25.75 30.50
N ARG A 60 7.64 24.54 31.06
CA ARG A 60 8.72 23.72 31.64
C ARG A 60 9.60 23.10 30.57
N ILE A 61 9.01 22.53 29.52
CA ILE A 61 9.76 21.88 28.45
C ILE A 61 10.49 22.90 27.58
N ALA A 62 9.92 24.09 27.35
CA ALA A 62 10.62 25.17 26.63
C ALA A 62 11.89 25.62 27.37
N GLN A 63 11.87 25.66 28.72
CA GLN A 63 13.07 25.92 29.52
C GLN A 63 14.09 24.78 29.40
N ALA A 64 13.64 23.51 29.37
CA ALA A 64 14.54 22.38 29.12
C ALA A 64 15.22 22.50 27.75
N VAL A 65 14.46 22.81 26.69
CA VAL A 65 14.98 23.03 25.32
C VAL A 65 15.97 24.21 25.26
N ALA A 66 15.73 25.28 26.03
CA ALA A 66 16.65 26.42 26.09
C ALA A 66 17.98 26.06 26.79
N GLY A 67 17.96 25.11 27.72
CA GLY A 67 19.16 24.59 28.40
C GLY A 67 19.92 23.54 27.59
N ASP A 68 19.21 22.71 26.83
CA ASP A 68 19.75 21.73 25.88
C ASP A 68 18.84 21.59 24.66
N ASP A 69 19.28 22.13 23.53
CA ASP A 69 18.52 22.11 22.27
C ASP A 69 18.78 20.85 21.42
N GLY A 70 19.68 19.97 21.88
CA GLY A 70 20.13 18.77 21.17
C GLY A 70 19.28 17.53 21.43
N SER A 71 18.44 17.53 22.47
CA SER A 71 17.61 16.38 22.85
C SER A 71 16.36 16.24 21.97
N PRO A 72 16.24 15.17 21.14
CA PRO A 72 15.03 14.95 20.33
C PRO A 72 13.77 14.76 21.19
N LEU A 73 13.91 14.18 22.38
CA LEU A 73 12.81 13.92 23.32
C LEU A 73 12.22 15.21 23.89
N PHE A 74 13.04 16.24 24.08
CA PHE A 74 12.55 17.52 24.58
C PHE A 74 11.67 18.19 23.54
N HIS A 75 12.14 18.24 22.29
CA HIS A 75 11.37 18.78 21.16
C HIS A 75 10.09 17.97 20.87
N ALA A 76 10.15 16.64 20.95
CA ALA A 76 8.98 15.79 20.77
C ALA A 76 7.91 16.07 21.85
N ASN A 77 8.30 16.12 23.12
CA ASN A 77 7.34 16.38 24.20
C ASN A 77 6.85 17.84 24.23
N LEU A 78 7.67 18.80 23.80
CA LEU A 78 7.23 20.17 23.56
C LEU A 78 6.16 20.21 22.47
N GLY A 79 6.35 19.47 21.38
CA GLY A 79 5.35 19.33 20.31
C GLY A 79 4.03 18.76 20.83
N HIS A 80 4.07 17.75 21.69
CA HIS A 80 2.87 17.22 22.34
C HIS A 80 2.17 18.25 23.23
N ALA A 81 2.92 19.02 24.02
CA ALA A 81 2.36 20.08 24.87
C ALA A 81 1.70 21.18 24.04
N LEU A 82 2.39 21.68 23.01
CA LEU A 82 1.86 22.68 22.08
C LEU A 82 0.61 22.18 21.36
N HIS A 83 0.57 20.90 20.97
CA HIS A 83 -0.62 20.31 20.38
C HIS A 83 -1.81 20.30 21.36
N GLY A 84 -1.56 19.94 22.62
CA GLY A 84 -2.57 20.01 23.69
C GLY A 84 -3.12 21.42 23.93
N CYS A 85 -2.32 22.46 23.68
CA CYS A 85 -2.75 23.86 23.73
C CYS A 85 -3.44 24.35 22.44
N GLY A 86 -3.57 23.53 21.40
CA GLY A 86 -4.08 23.95 20.09
C GLY A 86 -3.10 24.78 19.25
N ARG A 87 -1.83 24.90 19.67
CA ARG A 87 -0.75 25.62 18.97
C ARG A 87 -0.13 24.77 17.87
N GLN A 88 -0.94 24.40 16.88
CA GLN A 88 -0.63 23.36 15.89
C GLN A 88 0.64 23.63 15.07
N ARG A 89 0.84 24.87 14.60
CA ARG A 89 2.03 25.23 13.81
C ARG A 89 3.32 25.07 14.62
N GLU A 90 3.32 25.53 15.87
CA GLU A 90 4.48 25.43 16.75
C GLU A 90 4.75 23.97 17.16
N ALA A 91 3.68 23.19 17.37
CA ALA A 91 3.78 21.76 17.61
C ALA A 91 4.50 21.05 16.45
N ALA A 92 4.08 21.31 15.21
CA ALA A 92 4.69 20.73 14.02
C ALA A 92 6.16 21.11 13.85
N LEU A 93 6.54 22.37 14.13
CA LEU A 93 7.94 22.82 14.11
C LEU A 93 8.78 22.12 15.19
N SER A 94 8.22 21.93 16.38
CA SER A 94 8.89 21.18 17.46
C SER A 94 9.10 19.72 17.08
N PHE A 95 8.09 19.06 16.51
CA PHE A 95 8.24 17.71 15.97
C PHE A 95 9.28 17.64 14.83
N ALA A 96 9.32 18.64 13.94
CA ALA A 96 10.32 18.73 12.87
C ALA A 96 11.74 18.89 13.42
N ARG A 97 11.91 19.65 14.50
CA ARG A 97 13.19 19.78 15.20
C ARG A 97 13.61 18.45 15.82
N ALA A 98 12.69 17.73 16.47
CA ALA A 98 12.95 16.38 16.97
C ALA A 98 13.39 15.43 15.84
N LEU A 99 12.69 15.43 14.70
CA LEU A 99 13.04 14.62 13.52
C LEU A 99 14.45 14.91 13.00
N SER A 100 14.87 16.18 13.00
CA SER A 100 16.20 16.59 12.53
C SER A 100 17.33 16.15 13.47
N LEU A 101 17.02 15.87 14.73
CA LEU A 101 17.98 15.47 15.77
C LEU A 101 18.07 13.96 15.96
N LEU A 102 17.09 13.18 15.48
CA LEU A 102 17.15 11.71 15.53
C LEU A 102 18.29 11.20 14.62
N THR A 103 19.40 10.78 15.23
CA THR A 103 20.59 10.25 14.55
C THR A 103 20.44 8.78 14.15
N ASN A 104 21.40 8.30 13.35
CA ASN A 104 21.33 7.10 12.52
C ASN A 104 21.59 5.76 13.25
N GLU A 105 21.34 5.64 14.56
CA GLU A 105 21.70 4.44 15.32
C GLU A 105 20.54 3.94 16.22
N GLY A 106 20.29 2.62 16.18
CA GLY A 106 19.44 1.91 17.14
C GLY A 106 17.91 2.06 16.94
N GLU A 107 17.17 1.97 18.04
CA GLU A 107 15.70 1.88 18.11
C GLU A 107 14.93 3.15 17.67
N GLY A 108 15.63 4.18 17.18
CA GLY A 108 15.05 5.49 16.81
C GLY A 108 14.11 5.49 15.59
N TRP A 109 14.03 4.40 14.83
CA TRP A 109 13.18 4.27 13.64
C TRP A 109 11.69 4.41 13.93
N SER A 110 11.23 3.78 15.01
CA SER A 110 9.85 3.85 15.46
C SER A 110 9.43 5.31 15.74
N ASN A 111 10.37 6.11 16.26
CA ASN A 111 10.16 7.51 16.61
C ASN A 111 10.09 8.42 15.38
N VAL A 112 10.87 8.17 14.32
CA VAL A 112 10.80 8.96 13.08
C VAL A 112 9.42 8.82 12.42
N GLY A 113 8.95 7.58 12.24
CA GLY A 113 7.64 7.33 11.65
C GLY A 113 6.49 7.91 12.49
N ALA A 114 6.57 7.77 13.83
CA ALA A 114 5.58 8.32 14.74
C ALA A 114 5.50 9.86 14.66
N LEU A 115 6.64 10.55 14.73
CA LEU A 115 6.70 12.01 14.67
C LEU A 115 6.24 12.55 13.31
N ALA A 116 6.65 11.93 12.20
CA ALA A 116 6.18 12.33 10.88
C ALA A 116 4.67 12.13 10.72
N ASN A 117 4.12 11.04 11.28
CA ASN A 117 2.68 10.80 11.30
C ASN A 117 1.90 11.78 12.18
N LEU A 118 2.50 12.36 13.22
CA LEU A 118 1.89 13.47 13.97
C LEU A 118 1.79 14.72 13.10
N ILE A 119 2.87 15.08 12.40
CA ILE A 119 2.89 16.26 11.50
C ILE A 119 1.89 16.10 10.35
N ARG A 120 1.74 14.89 9.79
CA ARG A 120 0.81 14.58 8.69
C ARG A 120 -0.67 14.78 9.03
N ARG A 121 -1.03 14.96 10.30
CA ARG A 121 -2.41 15.26 10.74
C ARG A 121 -2.78 16.72 10.57
N TYR A 122 -1.80 17.61 10.40
CA TYR A 122 -2.03 19.02 10.17
C TYR A 122 -2.26 19.32 8.69
N ASP A 123 -2.70 20.54 8.39
CA ASP A 123 -2.90 21.03 7.02
C ASP A 123 -1.58 21.12 6.22
N ASP A 124 -1.71 21.34 4.92
CA ASP A 124 -0.59 21.34 3.99
C ASP A 124 0.41 22.50 4.25
N ASP A 125 -0.04 23.65 4.76
CA ASP A 125 0.83 24.79 5.07
C ASP A 125 1.71 24.52 6.29
N ILE A 126 1.15 23.91 7.34
CA ILE A 126 1.89 23.48 8.54
C ILE A 126 2.87 22.37 8.18
N ARG A 127 2.44 21.40 7.36
CA ARG A 127 3.29 20.31 6.86
C ARG A 127 4.49 20.84 6.05
N ALA A 128 4.25 21.82 5.18
CA ALA A 128 5.30 22.46 4.39
C ALA A 128 6.31 23.22 5.27
N ALA A 129 5.84 23.93 6.29
CA ALA A 129 6.72 24.62 7.24
C ALA A 129 7.59 23.65 8.03
N ALA A 130 7.01 22.54 8.50
CA ALA A 130 7.75 21.48 9.18
C ALA A 130 8.78 20.82 8.25
N ALA A 131 8.42 20.55 7.00
CA ALA A 131 9.36 20.00 6.02
C ALA A 131 10.54 20.95 5.73
N ALA A 132 10.30 22.26 5.63
CA ALA A 132 11.36 23.25 5.46
C ALA A 132 12.31 23.31 6.67
N GLU A 133 11.78 23.18 7.89
CA GLU A 133 12.58 23.10 9.11
C GLU A 133 13.46 21.84 9.13
N VAL A 134 12.90 20.69 8.75
CA VAL A 134 13.69 19.46 8.56
C VAL A 134 14.77 19.71 7.53
N ASP A 135 14.42 20.19 6.33
CA ASP A 135 15.34 20.33 5.22
C ASP A 135 16.53 21.25 5.52
N ALA A 136 16.28 22.38 6.20
CA ALA A 136 17.30 23.35 6.57
C ALA A 136 18.32 22.81 7.60
N ARG A 137 17.89 21.86 8.44
CA ARG A 137 18.67 21.34 9.56
C ARG A 137 19.12 19.89 9.36
N TYR A 138 18.71 19.27 8.25
CA TYR A 138 19.07 17.91 7.93
C TYR A 138 20.57 17.83 7.58
N THR A 139 21.39 17.56 8.58
CA THR A 139 22.85 17.51 8.44
C THR A 139 23.36 16.18 7.90
N MET A 140 22.51 15.15 7.83
CA MET A 140 22.91 13.84 7.30
C MET A 140 23.05 13.88 5.77
N GLY A 141 24.16 13.34 5.24
CA GLY A 141 24.41 13.20 3.80
C GLY A 141 23.61 12.09 3.10
N ASP A 142 22.63 11.49 3.79
CA ASP A 142 21.81 10.40 3.26
C ASP A 142 20.61 10.95 2.47
N VAL A 143 20.72 10.87 1.14
CA VAL A 143 19.68 11.33 0.22
C VAL A 143 18.41 10.47 0.28
N MET A 144 18.51 9.17 0.60
CA MET A 144 17.34 8.27 0.65
C MET A 144 16.44 8.67 1.80
N ARG A 145 17.00 8.77 3.01
CA ARG A 145 16.25 9.15 4.20
C ARG A 145 15.72 10.57 4.10
N ARG A 146 16.57 11.54 3.72
CA ARG A 146 16.16 12.96 3.62
C ARG A 146 14.94 13.10 2.69
N GLN A 147 15.05 12.59 1.48
CA GLN A 147 14.02 12.84 0.46
C GLN A 147 12.74 12.03 0.71
N SER A 148 12.84 10.80 1.24
CA SER A 148 11.65 10.03 1.62
C SER A 148 10.90 10.66 2.80
N LEU A 149 11.61 11.19 3.81
CA LEU A 149 10.99 11.94 4.91
C LEU A 149 10.32 13.22 4.41
N LEU A 150 11.00 14.02 3.57
CA LEU A 150 10.41 15.23 3.02
C LEU A 150 9.18 14.92 2.15
N PHE A 151 9.23 13.86 1.33
CA PHE A 151 8.05 13.37 0.62
C PHE A 151 6.93 12.99 1.59
N LEU A 152 7.22 12.25 2.66
CA LEU A 152 6.21 11.84 3.62
C LEU A 152 5.51 13.06 4.26
N LEU A 153 6.29 14.10 4.56
CA LEU A 153 5.78 15.34 5.14
C LEU A 153 4.98 16.17 4.14
N THR A 154 5.38 16.29 2.87
CA THR A 154 4.75 17.22 1.91
C THR A 154 3.81 16.55 0.90
N GLY A 155 4.08 15.30 0.54
CA GLY A 155 3.48 14.61 -0.60
C GLY A 155 3.98 15.13 -1.96
N ASP A 156 5.09 15.89 -2.00
CA ASP A 156 5.63 16.48 -3.23
C ASP A 156 6.59 15.51 -3.95
N ILE A 157 6.23 15.13 -5.18
CA ILE A 157 7.00 14.24 -6.05
C ILE A 157 8.42 14.75 -6.35
N ALA A 158 8.67 16.07 -6.22
CA ALA A 158 10.00 16.63 -6.40
C ALA A 158 11.07 15.93 -5.56
N HIS A 159 10.74 15.50 -4.33
CA HIS A 159 11.68 14.81 -3.46
C HIS A 159 12.07 13.43 -4.00
N TYR A 160 11.11 12.66 -4.50
CA TYR A 160 11.40 11.39 -5.17
C TYR A 160 12.14 11.56 -6.50
N ARG A 161 11.91 12.66 -7.22
CA ARG A 161 12.74 13.01 -8.38
C ARG A 161 14.20 13.23 -7.99
N THR A 162 14.48 13.96 -6.91
CA THR A 162 15.84 14.16 -6.41
C THR A 162 16.49 12.84 -5.97
N LEU A 163 15.76 12.01 -5.23
CA LEU A 163 16.24 10.69 -4.79
C LEU A 163 16.60 9.81 -5.98
N VAL A 164 15.66 9.66 -6.92
CA VAL A 164 15.86 8.84 -8.12
C VAL A 164 16.98 9.40 -8.98
N GLY A 165 17.06 10.72 -9.15
CA GLY A 165 18.15 11.39 -9.87
C GLY A 165 19.52 11.04 -9.30
N ALA A 166 19.68 11.13 -7.97
CA ALA A 166 20.94 10.76 -7.31
C ALA A 166 21.35 9.29 -7.58
N ALA A 167 20.39 8.37 -7.61
CA ALA A 167 20.65 6.96 -7.92
C ALA A 167 20.94 6.71 -9.41
N LEU A 168 20.31 7.46 -10.31
CA LEU A 168 20.58 7.39 -11.75
C LEU A 168 21.95 7.98 -12.11
N ASP A 169 22.37 9.06 -11.44
CA ASP A 169 23.61 9.77 -11.71
C ASP A 169 24.85 9.02 -11.19
N ASP A 170 24.76 8.43 -9.99
CA ASP A 170 25.83 7.63 -9.38
C ASP A 170 25.26 6.35 -8.72
N PRO A 171 24.99 5.29 -9.52
CA PRO A 171 24.44 4.05 -9.01
C PRO A 171 25.35 3.35 -8.00
N LEU A 172 26.67 3.51 -8.11
CA LEU A 172 27.66 2.80 -7.28
C LEU A 172 27.66 3.30 -5.83
N ARG A 173 27.17 4.53 -5.60
CA ARG A 173 26.92 5.06 -4.25
C ARG A 173 25.91 4.24 -3.44
N PHE A 174 25.07 3.46 -4.11
CA PHE A 174 24.02 2.67 -3.48
C PHE A 174 24.30 1.17 -3.63
N SER A 175 24.07 0.40 -2.57
CA SER A 175 24.03 -1.05 -2.67
C SER A 175 22.79 -1.51 -3.43
N VAL A 176 22.80 -2.73 -4.00
CA VAL A 176 21.61 -3.31 -4.65
C VAL A 176 20.42 -3.42 -3.69
N PRO A 177 20.58 -3.92 -2.43
CA PRO A 177 19.50 -3.89 -1.44
C PRO A 177 18.96 -2.47 -1.19
N SER A 178 19.83 -1.45 -1.16
CA SER A 178 19.38 -0.06 -0.99
C SER A 178 18.56 0.45 -2.18
N LEU A 179 18.95 0.15 -3.43
CA LEU A 179 18.17 0.52 -4.61
C LEU A 179 16.82 -0.20 -4.63
N HIS A 180 16.82 -1.48 -4.30
CA HIS A 180 15.64 -2.34 -4.20
C HIS A 180 14.64 -1.81 -3.16
N TYR A 181 15.12 -1.51 -1.96
CA TYR A 181 14.29 -0.99 -0.88
C TYR A 181 13.69 0.38 -1.23
N ALA A 182 14.48 1.28 -1.81
CA ALA A 182 14.01 2.58 -2.26
C ALA A 182 12.94 2.47 -3.35
N TYR A 183 13.11 1.54 -4.30
CA TYR A 183 12.12 1.29 -5.35
C TYR A 183 10.76 0.91 -4.75
N TRP A 184 10.75 -0.08 -3.85
CA TRP A 184 9.52 -0.55 -3.23
C TRP A 184 8.91 0.49 -2.28
N GLY A 185 9.73 1.22 -1.53
CA GLY A 185 9.27 2.34 -0.69
C GLY A 185 8.54 3.42 -1.50
N ILE A 186 9.12 3.85 -2.63
CA ILE A 186 8.48 4.80 -3.54
C ILE A 186 7.21 4.20 -4.14
N ALA A 187 7.30 2.99 -4.70
CA ALA A 187 6.18 2.31 -5.36
C ALA A 187 4.96 2.20 -4.44
N MET A 188 5.17 1.83 -3.17
CA MET A 188 4.07 1.72 -2.20
C MET A 188 3.42 3.05 -1.87
N ARG A 189 4.20 4.12 -1.74
CA ARG A 189 3.67 5.45 -1.44
C ARG A 189 2.82 5.98 -2.59
N LEU A 190 3.28 5.75 -3.82
CA LEU A 190 2.48 6.07 -5.00
C LEU A 190 1.21 5.22 -5.07
N PHE A 191 1.31 3.92 -4.80
CA PHE A 191 0.18 3.00 -4.79
C PHE A 191 -0.88 3.35 -3.73
N GLN A 192 -0.45 3.87 -2.58
CA GLN A 192 -1.33 4.36 -1.51
C GLN A 192 -1.94 5.73 -1.81
N GLY A 193 -1.52 6.40 -2.89
CA GLY A 193 -1.99 7.74 -3.22
C GLY A 193 -1.43 8.84 -2.30
N ASP A 194 -0.25 8.63 -1.70
CA ASP A 194 0.36 9.60 -0.78
C ASP A 194 0.88 10.87 -1.50
N ALA A 195 1.01 10.83 -2.82
CA ALA A 195 1.43 11.98 -3.63
C ALA A 195 0.31 13.02 -3.74
N ARG A 196 0.59 14.24 -3.29
CA ARG A 196 -0.36 15.36 -3.25
C ARG A 196 0.04 16.51 -4.18
N LYS A 197 1.32 16.59 -4.55
CA LYS A 197 1.86 17.68 -5.35
C LYS A 197 2.84 17.16 -6.40
N GLY A 198 2.80 17.80 -7.56
CA GLY A 198 3.62 17.46 -8.72
C GLY A 198 2.97 16.45 -9.65
N ASP A 199 3.57 16.29 -10.82
CA ASP A 199 3.09 15.38 -11.86
C ASP A 199 3.62 13.95 -11.63
N VAL A 200 2.78 13.15 -10.96
CA VAL A 200 3.03 11.72 -10.69
C VAL A 200 3.12 10.92 -11.99
N GLY A 201 2.32 11.26 -13.00
CA GLY A 201 2.30 10.57 -14.29
C GLY A 201 3.62 10.77 -15.04
N ALA A 202 4.10 12.00 -15.11
CA ALA A 202 5.40 12.31 -15.71
C ALA A 202 6.56 11.63 -14.96
N PHE A 203 6.52 11.58 -13.62
CA PHE A 203 7.56 10.92 -12.83
C PHE A 203 7.58 9.40 -13.04
N THR A 204 6.40 8.77 -12.98
CA THR A 204 6.26 7.32 -13.16
C THR A 204 6.61 6.89 -14.58
N ASN A 205 6.22 7.67 -15.60
CA ASN A 205 6.55 7.40 -17.00
C ASN A 205 7.99 7.77 -17.39
N GLY A 206 8.67 8.60 -16.60
CA GLY A 206 10.01 9.09 -16.87
C GLY A 206 11.10 8.47 -16.00
N GLU A 207 11.55 9.21 -14.99
CA GLU A 207 12.67 8.86 -14.12
C GLU A 207 12.45 7.56 -13.36
N PHE A 208 11.24 7.29 -12.85
CA PHE A 208 11.00 6.11 -12.02
C PHE A 208 11.08 4.79 -12.82
N ARG A 209 10.65 4.81 -14.09
CA ARG A 209 10.88 3.67 -15.02
C ARG A 209 12.36 3.45 -15.33
N ARG A 210 13.14 4.53 -15.49
CA ARG A 210 14.60 4.44 -15.65
C ARG A 210 15.27 3.88 -14.41
N PHE A 211 14.80 4.29 -13.22
CA PHE A 211 15.27 3.76 -11.94
C PHE A 211 14.99 2.28 -11.78
N TYR A 212 13.80 1.82 -12.17
CA TYR A 212 13.47 0.41 -12.19
C TYR A 212 14.39 -0.39 -13.12
N ARG A 213 14.63 0.10 -14.34
CA ARG A 213 15.58 -0.51 -15.27
C ARG A 213 16.98 -0.61 -14.66
N LEU A 214 17.47 0.49 -14.08
CA LEU A 214 18.77 0.53 -13.39
C LEU A 214 18.82 -0.54 -12.29
N LEU A 215 17.78 -0.65 -11.46
CA LEU A 215 17.72 -1.65 -10.40
C LEU A 215 17.89 -3.07 -10.95
N VAL A 216 17.15 -3.44 -12.01
CA VAL A 216 17.25 -4.78 -12.60
C VAL A 216 18.63 -5.02 -13.22
N GLU A 217 19.15 -4.06 -13.98
CA GLU A 217 20.45 -4.17 -14.65
C GLU A 217 21.62 -4.24 -13.66
N GLU A 218 21.62 -3.39 -12.63
CA GLU A 218 22.65 -3.38 -11.59
C GLU A 218 22.57 -4.63 -10.71
N THR A 219 21.37 -5.17 -10.48
CA THR A 219 21.20 -6.47 -9.81
C THR A 219 21.86 -7.57 -10.62
N ALA A 220 21.52 -7.70 -11.91
CA ALA A 220 22.08 -8.74 -12.78
C ALA A 220 23.61 -8.65 -12.88
N ARG A 221 24.13 -7.43 -13.05
CA ARG A 221 25.56 -7.17 -13.22
C ARG A 221 26.36 -7.41 -11.94
N ARG A 222 25.92 -6.84 -10.80
CA ARG A 222 26.71 -6.88 -9.55
C ARG A 222 26.64 -8.22 -8.83
N TYR A 223 25.56 -8.98 -9.02
CA TYR A 223 25.41 -10.34 -8.50
C TYR A 223 25.84 -11.42 -9.50
N GLY A 224 26.46 -11.03 -10.63
CA GLY A 224 27.03 -11.98 -11.60
C GLY A 224 26.02 -12.96 -12.18
N LEU A 225 24.77 -12.53 -12.42
CA LEU A 225 23.69 -13.40 -12.87
C LEU A 225 23.71 -13.64 -14.38
N GLU A 226 24.21 -12.68 -15.17
CA GLU A 226 24.21 -12.77 -16.65
C GLU A 226 24.87 -14.05 -17.20
N PRO A 227 26.04 -14.52 -16.71
CA PRO A 227 26.66 -15.75 -17.20
C PRO A 227 25.84 -17.02 -16.96
N ARG A 228 24.88 -16.98 -16.02
CA ARG A 228 24.02 -18.12 -15.67
C ARG A 228 22.76 -18.18 -16.53
N LEU A 229 22.32 -17.05 -17.07
CA LEU A 229 21.11 -16.92 -17.87
C LEU A 229 21.33 -17.45 -19.30
N ARG A 230 20.54 -18.44 -19.72
CA ARG A 230 20.66 -19.04 -21.06
C ARG A 230 19.60 -18.46 -21.97
N ARG A 231 19.98 -18.14 -23.22
CA ARG A 231 19.03 -17.65 -24.22
C ARG A 231 18.03 -18.75 -24.59
N ALA A 232 16.74 -18.45 -24.49
CA ALA A 232 15.66 -19.33 -24.90
C ALA A 232 15.66 -19.53 -26.42
N ALA A 233 15.40 -20.77 -26.84
CA ALA A 233 15.05 -21.06 -28.23
C ALA A 233 13.52 -20.97 -28.38
N PRO A 234 12.99 -20.25 -29.40
CA PRO A 234 11.56 -20.22 -29.66
C PRO A 234 11.01 -21.64 -29.88
N ARG A 235 9.85 -21.92 -29.28
CA ARG A 235 9.14 -23.20 -29.42
C ARG A 235 7.82 -22.97 -30.14
N ALA A 236 7.35 -23.97 -30.89
CA ALA A 236 6.13 -23.85 -31.70
C ALA A 236 4.85 -23.77 -30.83
N GLU A 237 4.88 -24.43 -29.67
CA GLU A 237 3.81 -24.41 -28.68
C GLU A 237 4.36 -24.00 -27.32
N VAL A 238 3.51 -23.35 -26.51
CA VAL A 238 3.78 -23.06 -25.11
C VAL A 238 3.21 -24.21 -24.28
N LYS A 239 4.09 -24.94 -23.59
CA LYS A 239 3.83 -26.09 -22.72
C LYS A 239 4.48 -25.95 -21.34
N ARG A 240 5.55 -25.18 -21.19
CA ARG A 240 6.28 -25.01 -19.93
C ARG A 240 6.20 -23.55 -19.51
N VAL A 241 5.46 -23.26 -18.45
CA VAL A 241 5.23 -21.90 -17.97
C VAL A 241 5.82 -21.74 -16.57
N VAL A 242 6.66 -20.73 -16.39
CA VAL A 242 7.03 -20.28 -15.04
C VAL A 242 6.20 -19.05 -14.71
N LEU A 243 5.45 -19.09 -13.61
CA LEU A 243 4.71 -17.95 -13.08
C LEU A 243 5.51 -17.38 -11.90
N ILE A 244 6.15 -16.23 -12.08
CA ILE A 244 6.91 -15.56 -11.01
C ILE A 244 6.01 -14.49 -10.40
N THR A 245 5.78 -14.54 -9.09
CA THR A 245 4.97 -13.55 -8.35
C THR A 245 5.77 -12.96 -7.20
N ASN A 246 5.55 -11.68 -6.88
CA ASN A 246 6.35 -10.97 -5.89
C ASN A 246 6.15 -11.46 -4.45
N GLN A 247 4.97 -12.01 -4.14
CA GLN A 247 4.59 -12.39 -2.78
C GLN A 247 3.40 -13.36 -2.80
N MET A 248 3.46 -14.37 -1.93
CA MET A 248 2.37 -15.31 -1.63
C MET A 248 2.14 -15.31 -0.12
N LEU A 249 0.90 -15.12 0.33
CA LEU A 249 0.56 -14.97 1.76
C LEU A 249 -0.50 -15.95 2.28
N GLY A 250 -0.99 -16.86 1.43
CA GLY A 250 -2.06 -17.79 1.77
C GLY A 250 -3.37 -17.51 1.04
N ALA A 251 -4.35 -18.40 1.21
CA ALA A 251 -5.60 -18.43 0.43
C ALA A 251 -6.50 -17.20 0.64
N GLY A 252 -6.40 -16.51 1.79
CA GLY A 252 -7.14 -15.26 2.06
C GLY A 252 -6.57 -14.01 1.36
N HIS A 253 -5.35 -14.11 0.79
CA HIS A 253 -4.73 -13.03 0.03
C HIS A 253 -5.07 -13.17 -1.46
N GLN A 254 -5.86 -12.24 -1.99
CA GLN A 254 -6.43 -12.33 -3.34
C GLN A 254 -5.39 -12.59 -4.45
N PRO A 255 -4.25 -11.87 -4.53
CA PRO A 255 -3.20 -12.18 -5.51
C PRO A 255 -2.64 -13.61 -5.40
N THR A 256 -2.53 -14.17 -4.19
CA THR A 256 -2.13 -15.58 -4.00
C THR A 256 -3.17 -16.51 -4.63
N ALA A 257 -4.45 -16.28 -4.34
CA ALA A 257 -5.54 -17.08 -4.86
C ALA A 257 -5.62 -17.01 -6.40
N ASP A 258 -5.42 -15.82 -6.97
CA ASP A 258 -5.39 -15.63 -8.42
C ASP A 258 -4.19 -16.32 -9.07
N ALA A 259 -2.98 -16.26 -8.46
CA ALA A 259 -1.81 -16.97 -8.98
C ALA A 259 -2.04 -18.49 -9.04
N PHE A 260 -2.63 -19.06 -7.99
CA PHE A 260 -2.99 -20.48 -7.98
C PHE A 260 -4.07 -20.82 -9.00
N ASP A 261 -5.10 -20.01 -9.16
CA ASP A 261 -6.16 -20.24 -10.15
C ASP A 261 -5.62 -20.16 -11.59
N TYR A 262 -4.72 -19.20 -11.88
CA TYR A 262 -4.02 -19.16 -13.18
C TYR A 262 -3.18 -20.40 -13.43
N ALA A 263 -2.37 -20.81 -12.44
CA ALA A 263 -1.53 -22.00 -12.57
C ALA A 263 -2.38 -23.26 -12.80
N ARG A 264 -3.45 -23.42 -12.02
CA ARG A 264 -4.42 -24.51 -12.18
C ARG A 264 -5.00 -24.53 -13.59
N ARG A 265 -5.49 -23.40 -14.10
CA ARG A 265 -6.12 -23.35 -15.44
C ARG A 265 -5.13 -23.57 -16.57
N LEU A 266 -3.92 -23.05 -16.46
CA LEU A 266 -2.84 -23.35 -17.40
C LEU A 266 -2.55 -24.87 -17.45
N GLN A 267 -2.62 -25.55 -16.32
CA GLN A 267 -2.46 -27.01 -16.24
C GLN A 267 -3.69 -27.76 -16.79
N ASP A 268 -4.85 -27.56 -16.16
CA ASP A 268 -6.06 -28.36 -16.38
C ASP A 268 -6.72 -28.04 -17.73
N ASP A 269 -6.81 -26.76 -18.09
CA ASP A 269 -7.54 -26.31 -19.28
C ASP A 269 -6.63 -26.28 -20.52
N GLN A 270 -5.32 -26.01 -20.34
CA GLN A 270 -4.38 -25.80 -21.45
C GLN A 270 -3.26 -26.84 -21.55
N GLY A 271 -3.15 -27.77 -20.60
CA GLY A 271 -2.16 -28.85 -20.62
C GLY A 271 -0.71 -28.38 -20.46
N CYS A 272 -0.47 -27.24 -19.81
CA CYS A 272 0.87 -26.74 -19.52
C CYS A 272 1.45 -27.39 -18.26
N GLU A 273 2.75 -27.68 -18.26
CA GLU A 273 3.53 -27.83 -17.03
C GLU A 273 3.79 -26.44 -16.44
N VAL A 274 3.35 -26.21 -15.20
CA VAL A 274 3.48 -24.90 -14.53
C VAL A 274 4.33 -25.03 -13.28
N LEU A 275 5.26 -24.08 -13.12
CA LEU A 275 5.99 -23.86 -11.88
C LEU A 275 5.70 -22.44 -11.39
N ILE A 276 5.10 -22.31 -10.20
CA ILE A 276 5.07 -21.02 -9.51
C ILE A 276 6.41 -20.79 -8.84
N VAL A 277 7.01 -19.63 -9.05
CA VAL A 277 8.16 -19.17 -8.27
C VAL A 277 7.70 -17.98 -7.44
N ASN A 278 7.85 -18.10 -6.12
CA ASN A 278 7.60 -17.03 -5.16
C ASN A 278 8.94 -16.55 -4.57
N PRO A 279 9.61 -15.56 -5.20
CA PRO A 279 10.85 -15.04 -4.66
C PRO A 279 10.67 -14.31 -3.33
N ASN A 280 9.46 -13.88 -2.94
CA ASN A 280 9.29 -12.86 -1.90
C ASN A 280 10.25 -11.68 -2.13
N ALA A 281 10.20 -11.12 -3.34
CA ALA A 281 11.17 -10.12 -3.83
C ALA A 281 10.77 -8.69 -3.47
N MET A 282 9.84 -8.49 -2.55
CA MET A 282 9.52 -7.17 -2.01
C MET A 282 10.33 -6.89 -0.75
N ALA A 283 10.39 -5.62 -0.34
CA ALA A 283 11.20 -5.15 0.77
C ALA A 283 10.69 -5.62 2.15
N VAL A 284 11.43 -6.48 2.86
CA VAL A 284 11.00 -7.01 4.17
C VAL A 284 11.79 -6.42 5.34
N SER A 285 13.11 -6.27 5.19
CA SER A 285 13.97 -5.59 6.16
C SER A 285 14.12 -4.12 5.80
N GLY A 286 14.04 -3.23 6.79
CA GLY A 286 14.45 -1.84 6.65
C GLY A 286 15.90 -1.72 6.23
N GLU A 287 16.13 -1.45 4.95
CA GLU A 287 17.44 -1.07 4.43
C GLU A 287 17.51 0.44 4.28
N ASN A 288 18.72 1.02 4.25
CA ASN A 288 19.01 2.40 3.79
C ASN A 288 18.30 3.59 4.46
N GLY A 289 17.42 3.33 5.43
CA GLY A 289 16.70 4.33 6.18
C GLY A 289 15.63 5.13 5.45
N PHE A 290 15.03 4.58 4.40
CA PHE A 290 13.83 5.14 3.79
C PHE A 290 12.71 5.36 4.82
N VAL A 291 11.99 6.48 4.70
CA VAL A 291 10.97 6.92 5.65
C VAL A 291 9.61 7.08 4.98
N PRO A 292 8.54 6.49 5.54
CA PRO A 292 8.55 5.53 6.64
C PRO A 292 9.21 4.23 6.20
N GLU A 293 9.75 3.51 7.18
CA GLU A 293 10.10 2.13 6.98
C GLU A 293 8.86 1.37 6.47
N TYR A 294 9.08 0.52 5.50
CA TYR A 294 8.08 -0.37 4.96
C TYR A 294 8.58 -1.81 5.02
N SER A 295 7.71 -2.70 5.45
CA SER A 295 7.96 -4.13 5.48
C SER A 295 6.76 -4.84 4.86
N TYR A 296 7.00 -5.59 3.79
CA TYR A 296 6.01 -6.49 3.25
C TYR A 296 5.97 -7.76 4.07
N ASN A 297 4.77 -8.30 4.25
CA ASN A 297 4.58 -9.59 4.92
C ASN A 297 5.29 -10.71 4.14
N VAL A 298 5.83 -11.68 4.84
CA VAL A 298 6.27 -12.95 4.28
C VAL A 298 5.70 -14.04 5.15
N THR A 299 5.21 -15.11 4.54
CA THR A 299 4.79 -16.31 5.27
C THR A 299 5.88 -17.36 5.19
N GLU A 300 6.21 -17.96 6.33
CA GLU A 300 7.11 -19.11 6.40
C GLU A 300 6.40 -20.43 6.04
N GLU A 301 5.07 -20.42 5.90
CA GLU A 301 4.30 -21.57 5.41
C GLU A 301 4.75 -22.00 3.99
N TYR A 302 5.25 -21.05 3.21
CA TYR A 302 5.77 -21.28 1.87
C TYR A 302 7.30 -21.19 1.86
N ASP A 303 7.96 -22.34 2.02
CA ASP A 303 9.41 -22.50 1.93
C ASP A 303 9.83 -23.63 0.99
N GLY A 304 10.89 -23.42 0.22
CA GLY A 304 11.47 -24.43 -0.68
C GLY A 304 10.52 -24.91 -1.79
N GLU A 305 10.82 -26.08 -2.36
CA GLU A 305 9.99 -26.74 -3.37
C GLU A 305 8.83 -27.48 -2.70
N GLN A 306 7.61 -27.16 -3.12
CA GLN A 306 6.38 -27.71 -2.56
C GLN A 306 5.34 -27.98 -3.65
N THR A 307 4.41 -28.88 -3.35
CA THR A 307 3.19 -29.05 -4.13
C THR A 307 2.01 -28.56 -3.30
N ILE A 308 1.38 -27.48 -3.73
CA ILE A 308 0.25 -26.87 -3.04
C ILE A 308 -1.05 -27.43 -3.63
N THR A 309 -1.97 -27.86 -2.77
CA THR A 309 -3.34 -28.17 -3.18
C THR A 309 -4.15 -26.88 -3.19
N ALA A 310 -4.44 -26.34 -4.37
CA ALA A 310 -5.25 -25.14 -4.53
C ALA A 310 -6.50 -25.46 -5.36
N GLN A 311 -7.69 -25.26 -4.77
CA GLN A 311 -8.98 -25.54 -5.42
C GLN A 311 -9.07 -26.97 -6.00
N GLY A 312 -8.49 -27.95 -5.30
CA GLY A 312 -8.47 -29.36 -5.70
C GLY A 312 -7.36 -29.74 -6.68
N ALA A 313 -6.59 -28.78 -7.21
CA ALA A 313 -5.48 -29.05 -8.12
C ALA A 313 -4.12 -29.02 -7.39
N ALA A 314 -3.19 -29.84 -7.87
CA ALA A 314 -1.81 -29.87 -7.41
C ALA A 314 -0.96 -28.90 -8.23
N VAL A 315 -0.48 -27.84 -7.58
CA VAL A 315 0.35 -26.79 -8.21
C VAL A 315 1.75 -26.85 -7.62
N ARG A 316 2.77 -27.01 -8.47
CA ARG A 316 4.17 -26.96 -8.05
C ARG A 316 4.57 -25.52 -7.77
N MET A 317 5.24 -25.31 -6.64
CA MET A 317 5.72 -24.01 -6.23
C MET A 317 7.14 -24.11 -5.67
N LEU A 318 7.96 -23.12 -5.96
CA LEU A 318 9.26 -22.91 -5.32
C LEU A 318 9.25 -21.53 -4.64
N SER A 319 9.38 -21.51 -3.32
CA SER A 319 9.31 -20.29 -2.51
C SER A 319 10.65 -20.00 -1.81
N PHE A 320 10.99 -18.71 -1.72
CA PHE A 320 12.23 -18.23 -1.12
C PHE A 320 11.89 -17.19 -0.03
N PRO A 321 11.54 -17.62 1.21
CA PRO A 321 11.04 -16.74 2.26
C PRO A 321 12.12 -15.88 2.92
N GLN A 322 13.40 -16.09 2.58
CA GLN A 322 14.50 -15.31 3.15
C GLN A 322 14.23 -13.82 2.90
N PRO A 323 14.26 -12.96 3.94
CA PRO A 323 13.82 -11.56 3.82
C PRO A 323 14.77 -10.68 3.00
N ARG A 324 16.00 -11.17 2.74
CA ARG A 324 17.05 -10.44 2.06
C ARG A 324 16.89 -10.49 0.54
N PHE A 325 17.24 -9.39 -0.11
CA PHE A 325 17.36 -9.31 -1.57
C PHE A 325 18.85 -9.38 -1.97
N ASP A 326 19.41 -10.58 -1.88
CA ASP A 326 20.85 -10.85 -2.02
C ASP A 326 21.21 -11.77 -3.20
N GLU A 327 22.51 -11.91 -3.43
CA GLU A 327 23.08 -12.70 -4.51
C GLU A 327 22.72 -14.18 -4.42
N ASP A 328 22.82 -14.78 -3.23
CA ASP A 328 22.60 -16.21 -3.02
C ASP A 328 21.15 -16.60 -3.36
N LYS A 329 20.20 -15.82 -2.86
CA LYS A 329 18.77 -16.02 -3.14
C LYS A 329 18.46 -15.91 -4.63
N LEU A 330 18.94 -14.84 -5.27
CA LEU A 330 18.68 -14.60 -6.69
C LEU A 330 19.38 -15.61 -7.60
N THR A 331 20.59 -16.05 -7.22
CA THR A 331 21.30 -17.14 -7.90
C THR A 331 20.49 -18.43 -7.85
N ALA A 332 19.99 -18.81 -6.68
CA ALA A 332 19.18 -20.02 -6.52
C ALA A 332 17.88 -19.97 -7.34
N ILE A 333 17.22 -18.80 -7.39
CA ILE A 333 16.05 -18.58 -8.24
C ILE A 333 16.42 -18.73 -9.72
N VAL A 334 17.49 -18.06 -10.17
CA VAL A 334 17.96 -18.13 -11.56
C VAL A 334 18.22 -19.58 -11.96
N ASP A 335 18.98 -20.32 -11.15
CA ASP A 335 19.30 -21.72 -11.41
C ASP A 335 18.05 -22.62 -11.47
N ALA A 336 17.04 -22.35 -10.63
CA ALA A 336 15.79 -23.09 -10.63
C ALA A 336 14.97 -22.85 -11.90
N VAL A 337 14.81 -21.58 -12.30
CA VAL A 337 14.09 -21.24 -13.54
C VAL A 337 14.84 -21.76 -14.76
N GLU A 338 16.17 -21.64 -14.80
CA GLU A 338 17.01 -22.20 -15.87
C GLU A 338 16.93 -23.73 -15.97
N ARG A 339 16.86 -24.43 -14.84
CA ARG A 339 16.66 -25.89 -14.82
C ARG A 339 15.27 -26.30 -15.29
N PHE A 340 14.26 -25.50 -14.99
CA PHE A 340 12.91 -25.73 -15.49
C PHE A 340 12.77 -25.41 -16.97
N ASP A 341 13.65 -24.56 -17.53
CA ASP A 341 13.70 -24.25 -18.96
C ASP A 341 12.33 -23.88 -19.57
N PRO A 342 11.68 -22.82 -19.07
CA PRO A 342 10.34 -22.42 -19.50
C PRO A 342 10.31 -21.92 -20.94
N ASP A 343 9.18 -22.15 -21.59
CA ASP A 343 8.84 -21.58 -22.90
C ASP A 343 8.55 -20.08 -22.80
N VAL A 344 7.98 -19.67 -21.67
CA VAL A 344 7.63 -18.30 -21.32
C VAL A 344 7.64 -18.13 -19.80
N ILE A 345 8.04 -16.94 -19.36
CA ILE A 345 7.88 -16.50 -17.98
C ILE A 345 6.69 -15.55 -17.91
N VAL A 346 5.72 -15.84 -17.06
CA VAL A 346 4.64 -14.92 -16.69
C VAL A 346 5.07 -14.15 -15.45
N ALA A 347 5.38 -12.87 -15.62
CA ALA A 347 5.61 -11.94 -14.53
C ALA A 347 4.25 -11.54 -13.94
N PHE A 348 3.83 -12.24 -12.88
CA PHE A 348 2.51 -12.11 -12.28
C PHE A 348 2.49 -11.02 -11.22
N GLY A 349 1.61 -10.03 -11.38
CA GLY A 349 1.50 -8.88 -10.52
C GLY A 349 1.99 -7.58 -11.16
N GLY A 350 2.26 -6.58 -10.33
CA GLY A 350 2.92 -5.35 -10.77
C GLY A 350 4.39 -5.59 -11.17
N SER A 351 5.22 -4.55 -11.04
CA SER A 351 6.65 -4.63 -11.31
C SER A 351 7.30 -5.86 -10.66
N ASN A 352 8.06 -6.65 -11.41
CA ASN A 352 8.57 -7.94 -10.98
C ASN A 352 10.06 -8.04 -11.30
N THR A 353 10.89 -7.57 -10.37
CA THR A 353 12.33 -7.40 -10.59
C THR A 353 13.02 -8.73 -10.94
N VAL A 354 12.53 -9.84 -10.37
CA VAL A 354 13.10 -11.17 -10.60
C VAL A 354 12.74 -11.72 -11.98
N ALA A 355 11.48 -11.59 -12.40
CA ALA A 355 11.09 -12.00 -13.76
C ALA A 355 11.81 -11.17 -14.83
N ASP A 356 12.00 -9.88 -14.56
CA ASP A 356 12.65 -8.97 -15.51
C ASP A 356 14.17 -9.20 -15.65
N LEU A 357 14.83 -9.91 -14.72
CA LEU A 357 16.20 -10.39 -14.93
C LEU A 357 16.30 -11.26 -16.19
N PHE A 358 15.24 -11.98 -16.53
CA PHE A 358 15.21 -12.88 -17.68
C PHE A 358 14.79 -12.20 -18.98
N ALA A 359 14.31 -10.95 -18.97
CA ALA A 359 13.65 -10.34 -20.12
C ALA A 359 14.53 -10.19 -21.38
N ARG A 360 15.86 -10.23 -21.21
CA ARG A 360 16.84 -10.24 -22.33
C ARG A 360 17.24 -11.65 -22.78
N THR A 361 16.88 -12.66 -22.02
CA THR A 361 17.28 -14.07 -22.22
C THR A 361 16.11 -15.00 -22.48
N ARG A 362 14.89 -14.59 -22.14
CA ARG A 362 13.66 -15.36 -22.31
C ARG A 362 12.47 -14.47 -22.70
N PRO A 363 11.44 -15.05 -23.35
CA PRO A 363 10.14 -14.42 -23.47
C PRO A 363 9.52 -14.19 -22.08
N VAL A 364 9.23 -12.95 -21.76
CA VAL A 364 8.55 -12.57 -20.50
C VAL A 364 7.27 -11.82 -20.85
N VAL A 365 6.15 -12.25 -20.28
CA VAL A 365 4.85 -11.56 -20.39
C VAL A 365 4.48 -11.06 -19.01
N LEU A 366 4.32 -9.74 -18.85
CA LEU A 366 3.82 -9.16 -17.61
C LEU A 366 2.30 -9.18 -17.58
N LEU A 367 1.74 -9.78 -16.54
CA LEU A 367 0.31 -9.88 -16.25
C LEU A 367 0.00 -9.10 -14.97
N PRO A 368 -0.57 -7.88 -15.07
CA PRO A 368 -0.86 -7.06 -13.90
C PRO A 368 -2.03 -7.58 -13.06
N THR A 369 -1.93 -7.48 -11.73
CA THR A 369 -3.00 -7.82 -10.78
C THR A 369 -3.74 -6.58 -10.24
N SER A 370 -3.36 -5.39 -10.70
CA SER A 370 -3.97 -4.11 -10.36
C SER A 370 -3.89 -3.17 -11.56
N SER A 371 -4.76 -2.16 -11.60
CA SER A 371 -4.69 -1.12 -12.62
C SER A 371 -3.47 -0.21 -12.41
N GLY A 372 -3.19 0.62 -13.41
CA GLY A 372 -2.04 1.53 -13.40
C GLY A 372 -0.88 0.98 -14.24
N LEU A 373 0.27 1.64 -14.11
CA LEU A 373 1.38 1.49 -15.05
C LEU A 373 2.52 0.68 -14.41
N PRO A 374 2.60 -0.65 -14.62
CA PRO A 374 3.68 -1.44 -14.08
C PRO A 374 5.02 -1.02 -14.72
N ALA A 375 6.06 -0.89 -13.90
CA ALA A 375 7.42 -0.76 -14.40
C ALA A 375 7.93 -2.17 -14.71
N SER A 376 8.25 -2.44 -15.97
CA SER A 376 8.76 -3.76 -16.36
C SER A 376 9.61 -3.75 -17.63
N LEU A 377 10.55 -4.68 -17.67
CA LEU A 377 11.39 -4.98 -18.83
C LEU A 377 10.84 -6.13 -19.69
N ALA A 378 9.71 -6.73 -19.29
CA ALA A 378 9.07 -7.83 -20.01
C ALA A 378 8.89 -7.55 -21.50
N THR A 379 8.96 -8.61 -22.30
CA THR A 379 8.80 -8.58 -23.77
C THR A 379 7.43 -8.03 -24.16
N ILE A 380 6.37 -8.45 -23.45
CA ILE A 380 5.00 -7.95 -23.60
C ILE A 380 4.46 -7.48 -22.25
N LEU A 381 3.76 -6.34 -22.27
CA LEU A 381 3.08 -5.74 -21.12
C LEU A 381 1.57 -5.84 -21.35
N LEU A 382 0.85 -6.59 -20.52
CA LEU A 382 -0.60 -6.70 -20.63
C LEU A 382 -1.32 -5.59 -19.85
N GLY A 383 -2.51 -5.19 -20.32
CA GLY A 383 -3.46 -4.38 -19.56
C GLY A 383 -4.12 -5.17 -18.42
N TYR A 384 -4.58 -4.47 -17.39
CA TYR A 384 -5.41 -5.04 -16.33
C TYR A 384 -6.87 -5.11 -16.76
N ALA A 385 -7.34 -4.05 -17.42
CA ALA A 385 -8.67 -3.94 -17.99
C ALA A 385 -8.60 -3.82 -19.53
N PRO A 386 -9.64 -4.29 -20.26
CA PRO A 386 -9.64 -4.27 -21.72
C PRO A 386 -9.61 -2.85 -22.30
N GLU A 387 -10.04 -1.85 -21.53
CA GLU A 387 -10.00 -0.44 -21.89
C GLU A 387 -8.64 0.23 -21.61
N ASP A 388 -7.69 -0.45 -20.97
CA ASP A 388 -6.38 0.11 -20.66
C ASP A 388 -5.62 0.49 -21.95
N SER A 389 -4.88 1.59 -21.86
CA SER A 389 -4.13 2.15 -22.98
C SER A 389 -2.74 2.56 -22.55
N ALA A 390 -1.77 2.36 -23.45
CA ALA A 390 -0.41 2.88 -23.31
C ALA A 390 -0.25 4.32 -23.85
N ALA A 391 -1.35 5.07 -23.99
CA ALA A 391 -1.28 6.50 -24.31
C ALA A 391 -0.49 7.26 -23.24
N GLY A 392 0.43 8.12 -23.67
CA GLY A 392 1.32 8.87 -22.77
C GLY A 392 2.51 8.07 -22.21
N TRP A 393 2.64 6.79 -22.56
CA TRP A 393 3.82 6.00 -22.17
C TRP A 393 5.01 6.29 -23.10
N PRO A 394 6.26 6.04 -22.65
CA PRO A 394 7.42 6.03 -23.53
C PRO A 394 7.24 5.05 -24.70
N ASP A 395 7.76 5.42 -25.88
CA ASP A 395 7.60 4.66 -27.13
C ASP A 395 7.97 3.17 -26.99
N GLU A 396 9.06 2.89 -26.31
CA GLU A 396 9.55 1.52 -26.06
C GLU A 396 8.56 0.68 -25.23
N ALA A 397 7.93 1.27 -24.21
CA ALA A 397 6.95 0.58 -23.38
C ALA A 397 5.61 0.43 -24.13
N ARG A 398 5.22 1.47 -24.88
CA ARG A 398 4.02 1.47 -25.72
C ARG A 398 4.07 0.41 -26.83
N ALA A 399 5.23 0.20 -27.45
CA ALA A 399 5.41 -0.85 -28.46
C ALA A 399 5.19 -2.27 -27.92
N ARG A 400 5.47 -2.48 -26.63
CA ARG A 400 5.33 -3.76 -25.91
C ARG A 400 3.94 -3.97 -25.29
N PHE A 401 3.10 -2.95 -25.24
CA PHE A 401 1.79 -3.02 -24.59
C PHE A 401 0.74 -3.75 -25.45
N ARG A 402 -0.08 -4.59 -24.81
CA ARG A 402 -1.26 -5.22 -25.42
C ARG A 402 -2.47 -5.09 -24.49
N PRO A 403 -3.64 -4.66 -25.00
CA PRO A 403 -4.88 -4.70 -24.24
C PRO A 403 -5.18 -6.12 -23.75
N PHE A 404 -5.64 -6.25 -22.53
CA PHE A 404 -5.93 -7.54 -21.92
C PHE A 404 -6.97 -7.36 -20.81
N SER A 405 -7.64 -8.44 -20.42
CA SER A 405 -8.47 -8.45 -19.22
C SER A 405 -7.96 -9.51 -18.27
N PHE A 406 -7.62 -9.10 -17.05
CA PHE A 406 -7.20 -10.01 -16.00
C PHE A 406 -8.18 -11.19 -15.86
N GLY A 407 -9.49 -10.94 -15.87
CA GLY A 407 -10.49 -11.98 -15.63
C GLY A 407 -10.62 -12.31 -14.15
N TRP A 408 -11.61 -13.15 -13.79
CA TRP A 408 -11.98 -13.48 -12.41
C TRP A 408 -12.62 -14.87 -12.35
N THR A 409 -12.25 -15.66 -11.35
CA THR A 409 -12.98 -16.89 -10.99
C THR A 409 -13.86 -16.59 -9.79
N LEU A 410 -15.16 -16.86 -9.91
CA LEU A 410 -16.10 -16.61 -8.82
C LEU A 410 -15.91 -17.66 -7.72
N PRO A 411 -15.85 -17.26 -6.45
CA PRO A 411 -15.91 -18.21 -5.34
C PRO A 411 -17.27 -18.91 -5.34
N GLU A 412 -17.37 -20.10 -4.74
CA GLU A 412 -18.65 -20.80 -4.61
C GLU A 412 -19.74 -19.88 -4.01
N GLY A 413 -20.94 -19.96 -4.56
CA GLY A 413 -22.10 -19.22 -4.06
C GLY A 413 -22.46 -19.79 -2.69
N GLY A 414 -22.03 -19.12 -1.62
CA GLY A 414 -22.36 -19.50 -0.25
C GLY A 414 -23.88 -19.58 0.01
N PRO A 415 -24.30 -20.02 1.21
CA PRO A 415 -25.72 -20.18 1.51
C PRO A 415 -26.47 -18.85 1.38
N ALA A 416 -27.76 -18.94 1.04
CA ALA A 416 -28.64 -17.76 1.02
C ALA A 416 -28.59 -17.04 2.39
N ARG A 417 -28.49 -15.71 2.37
CA ARG A 417 -28.42 -14.85 3.55
C ARG A 417 -29.59 -13.86 3.56
N SER A 418 -29.93 -13.37 4.74
CA SER A 418 -30.89 -12.31 5.02
C SER A 418 -30.17 -11.10 5.64
N ARG A 419 -30.86 -9.95 5.74
CA ARG A 419 -30.29 -8.77 6.41
C ARG A 419 -30.08 -9.01 7.91
N ALA A 420 -30.95 -9.79 8.54
CA ALA A 420 -30.82 -10.17 9.94
C ALA A 420 -29.53 -10.93 10.24
N ASP A 421 -29.02 -11.74 9.30
CA ASP A 421 -27.75 -12.46 9.44
C ASP A 421 -26.53 -11.53 9.59
N PHE A 422 -26.66 -10.28 9.12
CA PHE A 422 -25.65 -9.22 9.26
C PHE A 422 -26.01 -8.21 10.37
N GLY A 423 -27.07 -8.48 11.13
CA GLY A 423 -27.66 -7.54 12.09
C GLY A 423 -28.06 -6.21 11.44
N LEU A 424 -28.51 -6.26 10.19
CA LEU A 424 -29.06 -5.12 9.47
C LEU A 424 -30.59 -5.20 9.51
N PRO A 425 -31.29 -4.07 9.67
CA PRO A 425 -32.75 -4.07 9.66
C PRO A 425 -33.31 -4.26 8.24
N ASP A 426 -34.54 -4.75 8.19
CA ASP A 426 -35.27 -4.96 6.94
C ASP A 426 -35.71 -3.64 6.28
N GLY A 427 -35.89 -3.69 4.96
CA GLY A 427 -36.48 -2.62 4.17
C GLY A 427 -35.53 -1.46 3.81
N GLY A 428 -35.91 -0.72 2.76
CA GLY A 428 -35.15 0.42 2.24
C GLY A 428 -33.85 0.05 1.52
N PRO A 429 -33.23 1.01 0.82
CA PRO A 429 -31.96 0.80 0.11
C PRO A 429 -30.81 0.43 1.05
N LEU A 430 -29.97 -0.52 0.63
CA LEU A 430 -28.75 -0.91 1.35
C LEU A 430 -27.54 -0.72 0.44
N TYR A 431 -26.70 0.24 0.76
CA TYR A 431 -25.43 0.44 0.08
C TYR A 431 -24.33 -0.33 0.79
N VAL A 432 -23.37 -0.87 0.03
CA VAL A 432 -22.24 -1.60 0.60
C VAL A 432 -20.92 -1.01 0.16
N VAL A 433 -19.96 -0.92 1.09
CA VAL A 433 -18.57 -0.56 0.83
C VAL A 433 -17.72 -1.75 1.28
N VAL A 434 -16.93 -2.33 0.37
CA VAL A 434 -16.21 -3.59 0.66
C VAL A 434 -14.72 -3.45 0.42
N GLY A 435 -13.92 -3.98 1.35
CA GLY A 435 -12.46 -4.06 1.19
C GLY A 435 -11.74 -4.49 2.46
N ASN A 436 -10.48 -4.90 2.31
CA ASN A 436 -9.63 -5.30 3.45
C ASN A 436 -8.80 -4.15 4.03
N ARG A 437 -8.90 -2.94 3.45
CA ARG A 437 -8.11 -1.75 3.82
C ARG A 437 -9.00 -0.53 4.03
N LEU A 438 -10.23 -0.75 4.49
CA LEU A 438 -11.21 0.34 4.60
C LEU A 438 -10.78 1.39 5.63
N ASP A 439 -9.94 1.05 6.61
CA ASP A 439 -9.36 2.08 7.49
C ASP A 439 -8.55 3.12 6.73
N GLN A 440 -7.75 2.69 5.75
CA GLN A 440 -6.90 3.57 4.95
C GLN A 440 -7.67 4.20 3.78
N GLU A 441 -8.58 3.44 3.17
CA GLU A 441 -9.24 3.81 1.91
C GLU A 441 -10.55 4.61 2.11
N VAL A 442 -11.19 4.53 3.27
CA VAL A 442 -12.38 5.33 3.59
C VAL A 442 -11.94 6.57 4.37
N GLY A 443 -11.72 7.68 3.66
CA GLY A 443 -11.36 8.98 4.25
C GLY A 443 -12.55 9.76 4.81
N ALA A 444 -12.27 10.91 5.45
CA ALA A 444 -13.30 11.83 5.96
C ALA A 444 -14.21 12.35 4.84
N ASP A 445 -13.63 12.76 3.71
CA ASP A 445 -14.37 13.27 2.55
C ASP A 445 -15.39 12.24 2.03
N PHE A 446 -15.00 10.96 1.93
CA PHE A 446 -15.92 9.93 1.47
C PHE A 446 -17.01 9.62 2.50
N LEU A 447 -16.70 9.66 3.81
CA LEU A 447 -17.73 9.55 4.85
C LEU A 447 -18.73 10.71 4.76
N GLU A 448 -18.27 11.92 4.46
CA GLU A 448 -19.15 13.07 4.21
C GLU A 448 -20.00 12.88 2.95
N THR A 449 -19.44 12.34 1.86
CA THR A 449 -20.21 11.94 0.67
C THR A 449 -21.33 10.97 1.05
N VAL A 450 -21.01 9.92 1.80
CA VAL A 450 -21.99 8.91 2.24
C VAL A 450 -23.04 9.53 3.18
N ASP A 451 -22.63 10.42 4.08
CA ASP A 451 -23.55 11.15 4.97
C ASP A 451 -24.55 12.01 4.18
N ARG A 452 -24.09 12.71 3.13
CA ARG A 452 -24.96 13.47 2.20
C ARG A 452 -25.87 12.57 1.37
N LEU A 453 -25.41 11.39 0.96
CA LEU A 453 -26.26 10.41 0.26
C LEU A 453 -27.45 9.97 1.13
N LEU A 454 -27.20 9.75 2.42
CA LEU A 454 -28.23 9.35 3.37
C LEU A 454 -29.27 10.46 3.61
N ASP A 455 -28.90 11.74 3.46
CA ASP A 455 -29.87 12.86 3.46
C ASP A 455 -30.77 12.82 2.21
N ARG A 456 -30.19 12.47 1.05
CA ARG A 456 -30.93 12.40 -0.22
C ARG A 456 -31.85 11.19 -0.33
N VAL A 457 -31.52 10.08 0.31
CA VAL A 457 -32.29 8.82 0.22
C VAL A 457 -32.83 8.43 1.60
N PRO A 458 -34.05 8.90 1.97
CA PRO A 458 -34.68 8.53 3.23
C PRO A 458 -34.81 7.00 3.38
N GLY A 459 -34.47 6.48 4.56
CA GLY A 459 -34.54 5.05 4.85
C GLY A 459 -33.38 4.21 4.28
N ALA A 460 -32.46 4.82 3.51
CA ALA A 460 -31.24 4.14 3.10
C ALA A 460 -30.30 3.86 4.27
N ARG A 461 -29.46 2.83 4.11
CA ARG A 461 -28.40 2.44 5.04
C ARG A 461 -27.12 2.12 4.29
N VAL A 462 -25.98 2.24 4.97
CA VAL A 462 -24.67 1.86 4.43
C VAL A 462 -24.01 0.83 5.33
N ALA A 463 -23.53 -0.26 4.75
CA ALA A 463 -22.75 -1.28 5.43
C ALA A 463 -21.31 -1.32 4.91
N PHE A 464 -20.34 -1.35 5.82
CA PHE A 464 -18.92 -1.50 5.52
C PHE A 464 -18.51 -2.94 5.82
N ALA A 465 -18.12 -3.70 4.79
CA ALA A 465 -17.71 -5.09 4.90
C ALA A 465 -16.19 -5.23 4.71
N GLY A 466 -15.50 -5.56 5.79
CA GLY A 466 -14.05 -5.55 5.90
C GLY A 466 -13.62 -5.45 7.36
N ALA A 467 -12.54 -6.14 7.72
CA ALA A 467 -11.92 -5.96 9.04
C ALA A 467 -11.38 -4.52 9.16
N VAL A 468 -11.76 -3.82 10.23
CA VAL A 468 -11.39 -2.42 10.50
C VAL A 468 -11.28 -2.18 12.00
N ASP A 469 -10.39 -1.27 12.38
CA ASP A 469 -10.11 -0.87 13.75
C ASP A 469 -10.63 0.54 14.05
N THR A 470 -10.31 1.53 13.18
CA THR A 470 -10.58 2.96 13.48
C THR A 470 -11.84 3.50 12.81
N LEU A 471 -12.25 2.88 11.70
CA LEU A 471 -13.41 3.31 10.92
C LEU A 471 -14.72 3.38 11.74
N PRO A 472 -15.03 2.44 12.66
CA PRO A 472 -16.24 2.54 13.49
C PRO A 472 -16.30 3.84 14.31
N GLY A 473 -15.17 4.28 14.88
CA GLY A 473 -15.09 5.54 15.62
C GLY A 473 -15.32 6.77 14.74
N ARG A 474 -14.81 6.74 13.50
CA ARG A 474 -15.03 7.80 12.51
C ARG A 474 -16.48 7.86 12.03
N ILE A 475 -17.10 6.70 11.83
CA ILE A 475 -18.54 6.60 11.52
C ILE A 475 -19.37 7.20 12.66
N ALA A 476 -19.05 6.89 13.92
CA ALA A 476 -19.78 7.40 15.08
C ALA A 476 -19.77 8.93 15.20
N ALA A 477 -18.78 9.61 14.60
CA ALA A 477 -18.68 11.07 14.56
C ALA A 477 -19.52 11.72 13.45
N THR A 478 -20.11 10.94 12.53
CA THR A 478 -20.94 11.46 11.42
C THR A 478 -22.37 11.78 11.87
N ARG A 479 -23.06 12.65 11.11
CA ARG A 479 -24.42 13.09 11.44
C ARG A 479 -25.43 11.94 11.35
N ASN A 480 -25.26 11.05 10.36
CA ASN A 480 -26.14 9.92 10.09
C ASN A 480 -25.60 8.56 10.60
N ALA A 481 -24.75 8.56 11.63
CA ALA A 481 -24.09 7.38 12.16
C ALA A 481 -25.04 6.18 12.42
N ALA A 482 -26.26 6.42 12.92
CA ALA A 482 -27.25 5.37 13.20
C ALA A 482 -27.71 4.56 11.96
N ARG A 483 -27.41 5.06 10.74
CA ARG A 483 -27.75 4.43 9.46
C ARG A 483 -26.51 3.82 8.76
N MET A 484 -25.37 3.84 9.43
CA MET A 484 -24.11 3.28 8.94
C MET A 484 -23.66 2.16 9.88
N LYS A 485 -23.16 1.04 9.35
CA LYS A 485 -22.70 -0.10 10.15
C LYS A 485 -21.42 -0.71 9.61
N SER A 486 -20.42 -0.89 10.47
CA SER A 486 -19.29 -1.77 10.18
C SER A 486 -19.68 -3.21 10.50
N LEU A 487 -19.52 -4.11 9.53
CA LEU A 487 -19.83 -5.54 9.66
C LEU A 487 -18.62 -6.38 10.07
N GLY A 488 -17.40 -5.84 9.95
CA GLY A 488 -16.18 -6.64 10.06
C GLY A 488 -15.99 -7.54 8.83
N HIS A 489 -15.20 -8.61 8.99
CA HIS A 489 -15.02 -9.62 7.94
C HIS A 489 -16.35 -10.33 7.63
N VAL A 490 -16.61 -10.59 6.34
CA VAL A 490 -17.85 -11.21 5.87
C VAL A 490 -17.54 -12.45 5.03
N ASP A 491 -17.80 -13.62 5.59
CA ASP A 491 -17.73 -14.89 4.87
C ASP A 491 -18.86 -15.00 3.84
N GLY A 492 -18.53 -15.41 2.62
CA GLY A 492 -19.51 -15.56 1.55
C GLY A 492 -20.13 -14.23 1.11
N ILE A 493 -19.30 -13.23 0.83
CA ILE A 493 -19.69 -11.85 0.48
C ILE A 493 -20.77 -11.74 -0.60
N ARG A 494 -20.86 -12.70 -1.53
CA ARG A 494 -21.91 -12.76 -2.58
C ARG A 494 -23.33 -12.79 -1.98
N GLY A 495 -23.51 -13.40 -0.81
CA GLY A 495 -24.79 -13.38 -0.09
C GLY A 495 -25.19 -11.99 0.39
N LEU A 496 -24.22 -11.15 0.78
CA LEU A 496 -24.48 -9.74 1.10
C LEU A 496 -24.82 -8.93 -0.16
N TYR A 497 -24.16 -9.21 -1.29
CA TYR A 497 -24.43 -8.52 -2.56
C TYR A 497 -25.84 -8.72 -3.07
N GLY A 498 -26.41 -9.93 -2.92
CA GLY A 498 -27.80 -10.20 -3.28
C GLY A 498 -28.84 -9.38 -2.49
N LEU A 499 -28.45 -8.79 -1.34
CA LEU A 499 -29.33 -7.97 -0.49
C LEU A 499 -29.13 -6.46 -0.70
N ALA A 500 -28.07 -6.08 -1.41
CA ALA A 500 -27.64 -4.71 -1.56
C ALA A 500 -28.27 -4.03 -2.78
N THR A 501 -28.38 -2.71 -2.70
CA THR A 501 -28.87 -1.82 -3.73
C THR A 501 -27.75 -1.40 -4.68
N ALA A 502 -26.59 -1.04 -4.14
CA ALA A 502 -25.41 -0.74 -4.93
C ALA A 502 -24.13 -0.90 -4.10
N TYR A 503 -23.04 -1.19 -4.79
CA TYR A 503 -21.68 -1.12 -4.28
C TYR A 503 -21.16 0.31 -4.45
N LEU A 504 -20.75 0.94 -3.34
CA LEU A 504 -20.15 2.27 -3.35
C LEU A 504 -18.64 2.14 -3.19
N ASN A 505 -17.89 2.62 -4.18
CA ASN A 505 -16.44 2.59 -4.14
C ASN A 505 -15.88 3.95 -3.66
N PRO A 506 -15.13 4.00 -2.54
CA PRO A 506 -14.36 5.19 -2.19
C PRO A 506 -13.26 5.45 -3.24
N PRO A 507 -12.70 6.67 -3.32
CA PRO A 507 -11.51 6.91 -4.12
C PRO A 507 -10.33 6.10 -3.57
N ARG A 508 -9.91 5.05 -4.29
CA ARG A 508 -8.80 4.17 -3.88
C ARG A 508 -8.21 3.43 -5.09
N GLN A 509 -7.05 2.80 -4.88
CA GLN A 509 -6.46 1.91 -5.86
C GLN A 509 -7.09 0.51 -5.85
N GLY A 510 -7.36 -0.09 -4.69
CA GLY A 510 -7.79 -1.50 -4.59
C GLY A 510 -9.29 -1.75 -4.82
N GLY A 511 -9.71 -3.00 -4.62
CA GLY A 511 -11.13 -3.41 -4.62
C GLY A 511 -11.61 -4.10 -5.90
N GLY A 512 -10.71 -4.40 -6.85
CA GLY A 512 -11.05 -5.04 -8.13
C GLY A 512 -11.85 -6.33 -7.99
N GLY A 513 -11.38 -7.26 -7.16
CA GLY A 513 -12.05 -8.56 -6.95
C GLY A 513 -13.44 -8.43 -6.34
N SER A 514 -13.61 -7.59 -5.30
CA SER A 514 -14.92 -7.35 -4.68
C SER A 514 -15.90 -6.69 -5.65
N ALA A 515 -15.44 -5.78 -6.52
CA ALA A 515 -16.25 -5.21 -7.58
C ALA A 515 -16.62 -6.26 -8.65
N ALA A 516 -15.68 -7.12 -9.06
CA ALA A 516 -15.96 -8.19 -10.03
C ALA A 516 -17.06 -9.13 -9.52
N PHE A 517 -16.98 -9.52 -8.24
CA PHE A 517 -17.99 -10.37 -7.61
C PHE A 517 -19.34 -9.64 -7.49
N ALA A 518 -19.35 -8.34 -7.21
CA ALA A 518 -20.57 -7.53 -7.23
C ALA A 518 -21.20 -7.52 -8.63
N LEU A 519 -20.42 -7.28 -9.68
CA LEU A 519 -20.91 -7.28 -11.06
C LEU A 519 -21.51 -8.63 -11.48
N ALA A 520 -20.87 -9.74 -11.08
CA ALA A 520 -21.37 -11.08 -11.35
C ALA A 520 -22.74 -11.34 -10.69
N GLU A 521 -22.98 -10.80 -9.50
CA GLU A 521 -24.28 -10.84 -8.81
C GLU A 521 -25.30 -9.85 -9.39
N GLY A 522 -24.89 -9.01 -10.35
CA GLY A 522 -25.72 -7.93 -10.86
C GLY A 522 -25.91 -6.80 -9.86
N LEU A 523 -25.02 -6.65 -8.87
CA LEU A 523 -25.01 -5.50 -7.97
C LEU A 523 -24.38 -4.30 -8.70
N PRO A 524 -25.11 -3.20 -8.93
CA PRO A 524 -24.55 -2.02 -9.58
C PRO A 524 -23.37 -1.44 -8.81
N VAL A 525 -22.32 -1.06 -9.52
CA VAL A 525 -21.14 -0.39 -8.95
C VAL A 525 -21.21 1.11 -9.24
N VAL A 526 -20.92 1.93 -8.23
CA VAL A 526 -20.71 3.38 -8.34
C VAL A 526 -19.27 3.67 -7.94
N THR A 527 -18.47 4.17 -8.88
CA THR A 527 -17.03 4.41 -8.69
C THR A 527 -16.56 5.62 -9.48
N TYR A 528 -15.50 6.27 -9.04
CA TYR A 528 -14.74 7.22 -9.88
C TYR A 528 -14.02 6.51 -11.02
N ASP A 529 -13.45 7.26 -11.96
CA ASP A 529 -12.76 6.79 -13.18
C ASP A 529 -11.32 6.28 -12.97
N ARG A 530 -10.94 5.96 -11.72
CA ARG A 530 -9.59 5.52 -11.35
C ARG A 530 -9.59 4.34 -10.40
N GLY A 531 -8.48 3.59 -10.40
CA GLY A 531 -8.26 2.42 -9.56
C GLY A 531 -8.82 1.12 -10.13
N ASP A 532 -8.60 0.02 -9.41
CA ASP A 532 -8.94 -1.34 -9.85
C ASP A 532 -10.44 -1.52 -10.08
N VAL A 533 -11.28 -0.92 -9.23
CA VAL A 533 -12.73 -0.99 -9.37
C VAL A 533 -13.21 -0.30 -10.63
N ALA A 534 -12.61 0.83 -11.01
CA ALA A 534 -12.94 1.53 -12.25
C ALA A 534 -12.61 0.69 -13.48
N GLY A 535 -11.43 0.06 -13.52
CA GLY A 535 -11.04 -0.85 -14.60
C GLY A 535 -11.98 -2.06 -14.72
N VAL A 536 -12.39 -2.63 -13.59
CA VAL A 536 -13.34 -3.76 -13.58
C VAL A 536 -14.75 -3.32 -13.99
N ALA A 537 -15.25 -2.20 -13.48
CA ALA A 537 -16.60 -1.71 -13.76
C ALA A 537 -16.76 -1.13 -15.18
N GLY A 538 -15.69 -0.55 -15.73
CA GLY A 538 -15.66 0.07 -17.05
C GLY A 538 -16.35 1.44 -17.11
N PRO A 539 -16.20 2.15 -18.24
CA PRO A 539 -16.59 3.57 -18.36
C PRO A 539 -18.09 3.84 -18.20
N GLY A 540 -18.96 2.84 -18.42
CA GLY A 540 -20.41 2.97 -18.21
C GLY A 540 -20.84 3.07 -16.73
N MET A 541 -19.92 2.77 -15.80
CA MET A 541 -20.17 2.75 -14.36
C MET A 541 -19.27 3.69 -13.56
N THR A 542 -18.39 4.42 -14.25
CA THR A 542 -17.54 5.45 -13.64
C THR A 542 -18.25 6.80 -13.62
N VAL A 543 -17.95 7.62 -12.61
CA VAL A 543 -18.42 9.00 -12.48
C VAL A 543 -17.23 9.98 -12.36
N PRO A 544 -17.35 11.21 -12.90
CA PRO A 544 -16.23 12.15 -12.93
C PRO A 544 -15.98 12.88 -11.61
N ASP A 545 -17.02 13.04 -10.79
CA ASP A 545 -16.97 13.86 -9.58
C ASP A 545 -17.99 13.40 -8.53
N GLU A 546 -17.92 14.03 -7.36
CA GLU A 546 -18.77 13.68 -6.22
C GLU A 546 -20.26 13.95 -6.50
N ALA A 547 -20.60 14.99 -7.25
CA ALA A 547 -22.00 15.32 -7.54
C ALA A 547 -22.63 14.20 -8.37
N ALA A 548 -21.94 13.75 -9.42
CA ALA A 548 -22.34 12.61 -10.24
C ALA A 548 -22.35 11.29 -9.44
N PHE A 549 -21.43 11.12 -8.48
CA PHE A 549 -21.44 9.98 -7.56
C PHE A 549 -22.73 9.93 -6.74
N LEU A 550 -23.10 11.05 -6.11
CA LEU A 550 -24.32 11.18 -5.31
C LEU A 550 -25.59 11.00 -6.15
N ASP A 551 -25.65 11.61 -7.33
CA ASP A 551 -26.81 11.52 -8.23
C ASP A 551 -27.04 10.08 -8.68
N ARG A 552 -25.98 9.38 -9.11
CA ARG A 552 -26.06 7.98 -9.52
C ARG A 552 -26.46 7.07 -8.36
N ALA A 553 -25.84 7.24 -7.19
CA ALA A 553 -26.17 6.43 -6.01
C ALA A 553 -27.61 6.66 -5.55
N ALA A 554 -28.09 7.91 -5.54
CA ALA A 554 -29.46 8.26 -5.17
C ALA A 554 -30.48 7.66 -6.15
N ALA A 555 -30.23 7.77 -7.46
CA ALA A 555 -31.09 7.18 -8.48
C ALA A 555 -31.27 5.67 -8.28
N LEU A 556 -30.18 4.93 -7.99
CA LEU A 556 -30.24 3.48 -7.72
C LEU A 556 -31.06 3.14 -6.45
N GLY A 557 -31.05 4.03 -5.45
CA GLY A 557 -31.82 3.87 -4.21
C GLY A 557 -33.30 4.20 -4.37
N GLN A 558 -33.65 5.15 -5.24
CA GLN A 558 -34.99 5.71 -5.34
C GLN A 558 -35.80 5.15 -6.51
N ASP A 559 -35.15 4.71 -7.58
CA ASP A 559 -35.79 4.22 -8.80
C ASP A 559 -35.50 2.73 -9.04
N ALA A 560 -36.55 1.91 -8.97
CA ALA A 560 -36.46 0.48 -9.21
C ALA A 560 -36.12 0.13 -10.66
N ALA A 561 -36.62 0.90 -11.64
CA ALA A 561 -36.33 0.66 -13.05
C ALA A 561 -34.86 0.97 -13.37
N ALA A 562 -34.35 2.09 -12.87
CA ALA A 562 -32.93 2.43 -12.99
C ALA A 562 -32.04 1.35 -12.36
N ARG A 563 -32.42 0.83 -11.19
CA ARG A 563 -31.69 -0.26 -10.52
C ARG A 563 -31.70 -1.58 -11.31
N ILE A 564 -32.83 -1.96 -11.91
CA ILE A 564 -32.93 -3.16 -12.75
C ILE A 564 -32.03 -3.04 -13.98
N ALA A 565 -32.10 -1.91 -14.70
CA ALA A 565 -31.25 -1.66 -15.86
C ALA A 565 -29.75 -1.68 -15.51
N ALA A 566 -29.38 -1.09 -14.37
CA ALA A 566 -28.00 -1.11 -13.90
C ALA A 566 -27.53 -2.52 -13.50
N ALA A 567 -28.42 -3.36 -12.96
CA ALA A 567 -28.11 -4.75 -12.63
C ALA A 567 -27.86 -5.61 -13.87
N GLU A 568 -28.65 -5.42 -14.93
CA GLU A 568 -28.43 -6.08 -16.23
C GLU A 568 -27.09 -5.65 -16.84
N ALA A 569 -26.79 -4.35 -16.83
CA ALA A 569 -25.51 -3.82 -17.29
C ALA A 569 -24.32 -4.40 -16.51
N ALA A 570 -24.48 -4.61 -15.20
CA ALA A 570 -23.45 -5.19 -14.35
C ALA A 570 -23.13 -6.65 -14.74
N ARG A 571 -24.18 -7.47 -14.94
CA ARG A 571 -24.02 -8.86 -15.39
C ARG A 571 -23.40 -8.93 -16.79
N ALA A 572 -23.82 -8.05 -17.70
CA ALA A 572 -23.27 -7.97 -19.05
C ALA A 572 -21.79 -7.56 -19.06
N ARG A 573 -21.40 -6.61 -18.20
CA ARG A 573 -19.99 -6.22 -18.03
C ARG A 573 -19.15 -7.41 -17.54
N PHE A 574 -19.61 -8.11 -16.51
CA PHE A 574 -18.91 -9.27 -15.98
C PHE A 574 -18.74 -10.36 -17.05
N SER A 575 -19.81 -10.78 -17.72
CA SER A 575 -19.72 -11.85 -18.74
C SER A 575 -18.85 -11.48 -19.94
N GLY A 576 -18.80 -10.19 -20.31
CA GLY A 576 -18.00 -9.71 -21.43
C GLY A 576 -16.51 -9.58 -21.15
N THR A 577 -16.10 -9.38 -19.89
CA THR A 577 -14.73 -8.98 -19.57
C THR A 577 -14.06 -9.78 -18.46
N ALA A 578 -14.81 -10.49 -17.63
CA ALA A 578 -14.28 -11.09 -16.41
C ALA A 578 -14.12 -12.63 -16.47
N ASP A 579 -14.35 -13.29 -17.60
CA ASP A 579 -14.20 -14.76 -17.67
C ASP A 579 -12.72 -15.16 -17.67
N ARG A 580 -12.24 -15.69 -16.53
CA ARG A 580 -10.85 -16.13 -16.35
C ARG A 580 -10.41 -17.18 -17.37
N ALA A 581 -11.29 -18.08 -17.82
CA ALA A 581 -10.90 -19.13 -18.76
C ALA A 581 -10.40 -18.52 -20.08
N ARG A 582 -11.10 -17.50 -20.58
CA ARG A 582 -10.71 -16.75 -21.79
C ARG A 582 -9.42 -15.96 -21.58
N SER A 583 -9.22 -15.39 -20.39
CA SER A 583 -7.99 -14.66 -20.05
C SER A 583 -6.77 -15.58 -20.13
N VAL A 584 -6.87 -16.84 -19.70
CA VAL A 584 -5.76 -17.82 -19.77
C VAL A 584 -5.43 -18.19 -21.21
N GLU A 585 -6.43 -18.43 -22.05
CA GLU A 585 -6.23 -18.70 -23.49
C GLU A 585 -5.55 -17.51 -24.18
N ALA A 586 -6.04 -16.28 -23.93
CA ALA A 586 -5.45 -15.07 -24.47
C ALA A 586 -4.01 -14.85 -23.98
N LEU A 587 -3.71 -15.16 -22.72
CA LEU A 587 -2.36 -15.10 -22.17
C LEU A 587 -1.39 -16.01 -22.93
N LEU A 588 -1.78 -17.23 -23.28
CA LEU A 588 -0.96 -18.13 -24.11
C LEU A 588 -0.80 -17.65 -25.55
N GLY A 589 -1.79 -16.92 -26.08
CA GLY A 589 -1.65 -16.17 -27.34
C GLY A 589 -0.50 -15.16 -27.27
N TYR A 590 -0.48 -14.33 -26.24
CA TYR A 590 0.59 -13.34 -26.04
C TYR A 590 1.93 -13.99 -25.69
N ALA A 591 1.95 -15.13 -25.00
CA ALA A 591 3.19 -15.89 -24.77
C ALA A 591 3.85 -16.31 -26.09
N ARG A 592 3.08 -16.80 -27.06
CA ARG A 592 3.58 -17.13 -28.41
C ARG A 592 4.05 -15.90 -29.17
N GLU A 593 3.34 -14.78 -29.05
CA GLU A 593 3.80 -13.51 -29.63
C GLU A 593 5.14 -13.08 -29.02
N ALA A 594 5.29 -13.14 -27.70
CA ALA A 594 6.54 -12.82 -27.01
C ALA A 594 7.70 -13.72 -27.47
N GLN A 595 7.46 -15.01 -27.72
CA GLN A 595 8.45 -15.91 -28.31
C GLN A 595 8.90 -15.49 -29.70
N GLY A 596 8.01 -14.92 -30.52
CA GLY A 596 8.34 -14.45 -31.87
C GLY A 596 9.09 -13.11 -31.89
N LEU A 597 8.98 -12.31 -30.82
CA LEU A 597 9.67 -11.03 -30.67
C LEU A 597 11.08 -11.16 -30.04
N PHE A 598 11.42 -12.34 -29.52
CA PHE A 598 12.64 -12.65 -28.77
C PHE A 598 13.68 -13.41 -29.63
#